data_AF-X8HGS6-F1
#
_entry.id   AF-X8HGS6-F1
#
_cell.length_a   1.000
_cell.length_b   1.000
_cell.length_c   1.000
_cell.angle_alpha   90.00
_cell.angle_beta   90.00
_cell.angle_gamma   90.00
#
_symmetry.space_group_name_H-M   'P 1'
#
loop_
_entity.id
_entity.type
_entity.pdbx_description
1 polymer ?
#
loop_
_entity_poly.entity_id
_entity_poly.type
_entity_poly.pdbx_seq_one_letter_code
_entity_poly.pdbx_strand_id
1 'polypeptide(L)'
;MSTLNQSEFRKVRDSFNAVLREFENYKNIYFKDTALSDYNENCIFSEYILETDSIYKEAYDLKEILDYIVNKVNISTRNKKDEYIQMYNVVQSIIYTLVDSFRYVCELFKQSGLSDNESVTLLKTEIYRHI
;
A
#
# COMPACT_ATOMS: atom_id res chain seq x y z
N MET A 1 13.63 -15.83 24.33
CA MET A 1 12.94 -15.48 23.06
C MET A 1 11.46 -15.47 23.33
N SER A 2 10.75 -14.36 23.05
CA SER A 2 9.30 -14.26 23.22
C SER A 2 8.59 -14.91 22.04
N THR A 3 7.74 -15.90 22.30
CA THR A 3 6.77 -16.39 21.33
C THR A 3 5.67 -15.33 21.17
N LEU A 4 5.45 -14.86 19.93
CA LEU A 4 4.30 -14.00 19.62
C LEU A 4 3.01 -14.79 19.91
N ASN A 5 2.07 -14.16 20.63
CA ASN A 5 0.85 -14.85 21.06
C ASN A 5 -0.12 -15.06 19.87
N GLN A 6 -1.06 -16.00 20.00
CA GLN A 6 -2.03 -16.31 18.93
C GLN A 6 -2.96 -15.13 18.58
N SER A 7 -3.24 -14.22 19.53
CA SER A 7 -4.06 -13.03 19.26
C SER A 7 -3.34 -12.02 18.36
N GLU A 8 -2.02 -11.84 18.50
CA GLU A 8 -1.24 -10.96 17.63
C GLU A 8 -1.19 -11.51 16.21
N PHE A 9 -1.00 -12.82 16.05
CA PHE A 9 -1.06 -13.46 14.73
C PHE A 9 -2.41 -13.25 14.04
N ARG A 10 -3.52 -13.33 14.79
CA ARG A 10 -4.85 -13.05 14.26
C ARG A 10 -4.98 -11.59 13.82
N LYS A 11 -4.51 -10.63 14.63
CA LYS A 11 -4.53 -9.20 14.27
C LYS A 11 -3.79 -8.94 12.97
N VAL A 12 -2.59 -9.50 12.82
CA VAL A 12 -1.78 -9.33 11.59
C VAL A 12 -2.52 -9.87 10.36
N ARG A 13 -3.16 -11.04 10.48
CA ARG A 13 -3.96 -11.61 9.39
C ARG A 13 -5.18 -10.75 9.05
N ASP A 14 -5.88 -10.24 10.06
CA ASP A 14 -7.06 -9.41 9.87
C ASP A 14 -6.66 -8.05 9.24
N SER A 15 -5.53 -7.46 9.65
CA SER A 15 -4.93 -6.28 9.02
C SER A 15 -4.53 -6.54 7.57
N PHE A 16 -3.93 -7.70 7.27
CA PHE A 16 -3.62 -8.09 5.89
C PHE A 16 -4.86 -8.12 5.00
N ASN A 17 -5.94 -8.77 5.47
CA ASN A 17 -7.17 -8.84 4.69
C ASN A 17 -7.81 -7.46 4.49
N ALA A 18 -7.70 -6.56 5.48
CA ALA A 18 -8.16 -5.19 5.34
C ALA A 18 -7.38 -4.43 4.27
N VAL A 19 -6.05 -4.42 4.36
CA VAL A 19 -5.17 -3.75 3.37
C VAL A 19 -5.37 -4.31 1.97
N LEU A 20 -5.48 -5.64 1.82
CA LEU A 20 -5.73 -6.27 0.52
C LEU A 20 -7.06 -5.80 -0.08
N ARG A 21 -8.12 -5.77 0.73
CA ARG A 21 -9.44 -5.31 0.28
C ARG A 21 -9.44 -3.84 -0.11
N GLU A 22 -8.82 -2.98 0.69
CA GLU A 22 -8.71 -1.55 0.37
C GLU A 22 -7.91 -1.34 -0.92
N PHE A 23 -6.81 -2.08 -1.12
CA PHE A 23 -6.05 -2.03 -2.36
C PHE A 23 -6.86 -2.51 -3.58
N GLU A 24 -7.64 -3.58 -3.44
CA GLU A 24 -8.53 -4.06 -4.50
C GLU A 24 -9.62 -3.02 -4.84
N ASN A 25 -10.21 -2.39 -3.82
CA ASN A 25 -11.18 -1.30 -4.01
C ASN A 25 -10.54 -0.13 -4.76
N TYR A 26 -9.38 0.33 -4.30
CA TYR A 26 -8.60 1.39 -4.94
C TYR A 26 -8.29 1.06 -6.40
N LYS A 27 -7.82 -0.16 -6.70
CA LYS A 27 -7.62 -0.61 -8.09
C LYS A 27 -8.92 -0.57 -8.90
N ASN A 28 -10.05 -0.97 -8.32
CA ASN A 28 -11.33 -0.95 -9.02
C ASN A 28 -11.83 0.48 -9.27
N ILE A 29 -11.50 1.43 -8.41
CA ILE A 29 -11.89 2.84 -8.55
C ILE A 29 -10.98 3.53 -9.58
N TYR A 30 -9.67 3.32 -9.50
CA TYR A 30 -8.67 4.12 -10.22
C TYR A 30 -7.94 3.38 -11.37
N PHE A 31 -7.97 2.03 -11.44
CA PHE A 31 -7.17 1.19 -12.34
C PHE A 31 -7.94 0.03 -13.01
N LYS A 32 -9.18 0.25 -13.49
CA LYS A 32 -10.00 -0.84 -14.08
C LYS A 32 -9.29 -1.57 -15.23
N ASP A 33 -9.57 -2.88 -15.33
CA ASP A 33 -8.88 -3.97 -16.07
C ASP A 33 -8.73 -3.82 -17.60
N THR A 34 -9.15 -2.71 -18.20
CA THR A 34 -8.95 -2.43 -19.62
C THR A 34 -8.26 -1.09 -19.79
N ALA A 35 -6.93 -1.16 -19.82
CA ALA A 35 -5.99 -0.10 -20.14
C ALA A 35 -5.92 1.06 -19.13
N LEU A 36 -4.68 1.44 -18.86
CA LEU A 36 -4.24 2.75 -18.36
C LEU A 36 -4.71 3.95 -19.24
N SER A 37 -5.72 3.79 -20.12
CA SER A 37 -6.19 4.81 -21.07
C SER A 37 -7.25 5.74 -20.51
N ASP A 38 -7.94 5.34 -19.45
CA ASP A 38 -9.11 6.08 -18.94
C ASP A 38 -8.80 6.72 -17.58
N TYR A 39 -7.55 7.18 -17.39
CA TYR A 39 -7.26 8.16 -16.34
C TYR A 39 -8.14 9.40 -16.60
N ASN A 40 -9.22 9.51 -15.83
CA ASN A 40 -10.17 10.60 -15.96
C ASN A 40 -9.63 11.81 -15.20
N GLU A 41 -8.93 12.68 -15.91
CA GLU A 41 -8.33 13.93 -15.41
C GLU A 41 -9.33 14.86 -14.69
N ASN A 42 -10.65 14.66 -14.86
CA ASN A 42 -11.68 15.58 -14.37
C ASN A 42 -12.20 15.30 -12.95
N CYS A 43 -11.70 14.28 -12.23
CA CYS A 43 -12.15 14.04 -10.85
C CYS A 43 -11.04 13.52 -9.93
N ILE A 44 -10.41 14.49 -9.27
CA ILE A 44 -9.93 14.42 -7.88
C ILE A 44 -8.51 13.86 -7.65
N PHE A 45 -7.50 14.57 -8.14
CA PHE A 45 -6.07 14.36 -7.82
C PHE A 45 -5.82 14.33 -6.29
N SER A 46 -6.51 15.17 -5.52
CA SER A 46 -6.38 15.18 -4.05
C SER A 46 -6.93 13.92 -3.38
N GLU A 47 -8.02 13.34 -3.87
CA GLU A 47 -8.59 12.10 -3.32
C GLU A 47 -7.72 10.92 -3.69
N TYR A 48 -7.25 10.87 -4.94
CA TYR A 48 -6.23 9.89 -5.35
C TYR A 48 -5.00 9.96 -4.42
N ILE A 49 -4.48 11.17 -4.16
CA ILE A 49 -3.32 11.34 -3.28
C ILE A 49 -3.61 10.79 -1.87
N LEU A 50 -4.73 11.21 -1.28
CA LEU A 50 -5.07 10.87 0.10
C LEU A 50 -5.37 9.38 0.27
N GLU A 51 -6.10 8.78 -0.65
CA GLU A 51 -6.45 7.35 -0.61
C GLU A 51 -5.20 6.49 -0.84
N THR A 52 -4.39 6.81 -1.85
CA THR A 52 -3.12 6.09 -2.09
C THR A 52 -2.19 6.18 -0.89
N ASP A 53 -2.03 7.37 -0.30
CA ASP A 53 -1.15 7.58 0.86
C ASP A 53 -1.63 6.83 2.10
N SER A 54 -2.96 6.76 2.32
CA SER A 54 -3.54 5.99 3.42
C SER A 54 -3.24 4.49 3.28
N ILE A 55 -3.53 3.91 2.11
CA ILE A 55 -3.28 2.49 1.84
C ILE A 55 -1.78 2.19 1.92
N TYR A 56 -0.93 3.09 1.41
CA TYR A 56 0.52 2.95 1.46
C TYR A 56 1.03 2.85 2.91
N LYS A 57 0.60 3.76 3.79
CA LYS A 57 1.02 3.77 5.21
C LYS A 57 0.66 2.46 5.89
N GLU A 58 -0.58 2.01 5.74
CA GLU A 58 -1.04 0.76 6.35
C GLU A 58 -0.30 -0.47 5.78
N ALA A 59 -0.07 -0.51 4.47
CA ALA A 59 0.69 -1.57 3.83
C ALA A 59 2.15 -1.57 4.31
N TYR A 60 2.78 -0.40 4.44
CA TYR A 60 4.16 -0.28 4.90
C TYR A 60 4.32 -0.74 6.35
N ASP A 61 3.44 -0.29 7.25
CA ASP A 61 3.43 -0.74 8.65
C ASP A 61 3.25 -2.25 8.75
N LEU A 62 2.31 -2.80 7.98
CA LEU A 62 2.09 -4.25 7.92
C LEU A 62 3.30 -5.00 7.36
N LYS A 63 3.99 -4.46 6.36
CA LYS A 63 5.22 -5.03 5.78
C LYS A 63 6.31 -5.16 6.86
N GLU A 64 6.53 -4.13 7.67
CA GLU A 64 7.51 -4.14 8.76
C GLU A 64 7.15 -5.18 9.84
N ILE A 65 5.85 -5.31 10.18
CA ILE A 65 5.39 -6.33 11.12
C ILE A 65 5.61 -7.75 10.56
N LEU A 66 5.27 -7.96 9.29
CA LEU A 66 5.46 -9.25 8.62
C LEU A 66 6.94 -9.61 8.48
N ASP A 67 7.81 -8.65 8.15
CA ASP A 67 9.27 -8.86 8.10
C ASP A 67 9.81 -9.33 9.45
N TYR A 68 9.40 -8.65 10.53
CA TYR A 68 9.75 -9.04 11.89
C TYR A 68 9.30 -10.48 12.19
N ILE A 69 8.06 -10.84 11.83
CA ILE A 69 7.54 -12.20 12.03
C ILE A 69 8.34 -13.24 11.24
N VAL A 70 8.60 -12.99 9.96
CA VAL A 70 9.30 -13.93 9.07
C VAL A 70 10.75 -14.15 9.50
N ASN A 71 11.44 -13.08 9.92
CA ASN A 71 12.89 -13.09 10.16
C ASN A 71 13.29 -13.24 11.64
N LYS A 72 12.46 -12.78 12.59
CA LYS A 72 12.82 -12.70 14.01
C LYS A 72 12.02 -13.63 14.91
N VAL A 73 10.88 -14.15 14.46
CA VAL A 73 10.02 -15.03 15.27
C VAL A 73 10.28 -16.49 14.96
N ASN A 74 10.46 -17.30 16.00
CA ASN A 74 10.60 -18.74 15.85
C ASN A 74 9.21 -19.39 15.69
N ILE A 75 8.80 -19.60 14.44
CA ILE A 75 7.53 -20.25 14.11
C ILE A 75 7.77 -21.76 13.97
N SER A 76 7.26 -22.54 14.92
CA SER A 76 7.52 -24.00 15.00
C SER A 76 6.90 -24.82 13.87
N THR A 77 5.84 -24.32 13.22
CA THR A 77 5.16 -24.98 12.10
C THR A 77 5.50 -24.32 10.77
N ARG A 78 6.17 -25.07 9.88
CA ARG A 78 6.58 -24.63 8.54
C ARG A 78 5.44 -24.01 7.72
N ASN A 79 4.26 -24.63 7.71
CA ASN A 79 3.08 -24.14 6.96
C ASN A 79 2.67 -22.71 7.35
N LYS A 80 2.77 -22.35 8.63
CA LYS A 80 2.43 -20.99 9.09
C LYS A 80 3.49 -19.97 8.67
N LYS A 81 4.77 -20.37 8.66
CA LYS A 81 5.85 -19.48 8.21
C LYS A 81 5.70 -19.16 6.73
N ASP A 82 5.37 -20.16 5.92
CA ASP A 82 5.15 -20.00 4.48
C ASP A 82 3.96 -19.07 4.19
N GLU A 83 2.87 -19.17 4.96
CA GLU A 83 1.71 -18.25 4.89
C GLU A 83 2.13 -16.78 5.12
N TYR A 84 2.92 -16.49 6.17
CA TYR A 84 3.38 -15.12 6.42
C TYR A 84 4.37 -14.62 5.36
N ILE A 85 5.20 -15.49 4.78
CA ILE A 85 6.07 -15.14 3.66
C ILE A 85 5.22 -14.75 2.44
N GLN A 86 4.15 -15.51 2.15
CA GLN A 86 3.24 -15.19 1.05
C GLN A 86 2.54 -13.84 1.29
N MET A 87 2.03 -13.60 2.50
CA MET A 87 1.44 -12.30 2.88
C MET A 87 2.44 -11.16 2.70
N TYR A 88 3.68 -11.34 3.18
CA TYR A 88 4.75 -10.36 3.03
C TYR A 88 5.00 -10.01 1.55
N ASN A 89 5.13 -11.02 0.70
CA ASN A 89 5.35 -10.83 -0.74
C ASN A 89 4.19 -10.09 -1.41
N VAL A 90 2.95 -10.40 -1.02
CA VAL A 90 1.75 -9.71 -1.53
C VAL A 90 1.75 -8.25 -1.09
N VAL A 91 1.96 -7.97 0.20
CA VAL A 91 2.02 -6.60 0.74
C VAL A 91 3.14 -5.80 0.08
N GLN A 92 4.32 -6.41 -0.12
CA GLN A 92 5.43 -5.77 -0.83
C GLN A 92 5.06 -5.44 -2.29
N SER A 93 4.34 -6.33 -2.99
CA SER A 93 3.83 -6.07 -4.34
C SER A 93 2.80 -4.93 -4.37
N ILE A 94 1.93 -4.83 -3.35
CA ILE A 94 0.98 -3.73 -3.18
C ILE A 94 1.75 -2.40 -3.06
N ILE A 95 2.74 -2.35 -2.17
CA ILE A 95 3.58 -1.15 -1.95
C ILE A 95 4.24 -0.70 -3.26
N TYR A 96 4.89 -1.61 -3.99
CA TYR A 96 5.53 -1.25 -5.25
C TYR A 96 4.54 -0.71 -6.28
N THR A 97 3.38 -1.34 -6.39
CA THR A 97 2.34 -0.90 -7.33
C THR A 97 1.83 0.49 -6.96
N LEU A 98 1.58 0.77 -5.68
CA LEU A 98 1.16 2.09 -5.22
C LEU A 98 2.21 3.16 -5.53
N VAL A 99 3.49 2.88 -5.23
CA VAL A 99 4.60 3.82 -5.48
C VAL A 99 4.74 4.13 -6.97
N ASP A 100 4.74 3.11 -7.82
CA ASP A 100 4.90 3.30 -9.27
C ASP A 100 3.71 4.04 -9.88
N SER A 101 2.49 3.67 -9.50
CA SER A 101 1.28 4.39 -9.91
C SER A 101 1.29 5.85 -9.43
N PHE A 102 1.65 6.10 -8.18
CA PHE A 102 1.71 7.44 -7.62
C PHE A 102 2.77 8.31 -8.31
N ARG A 103 3.97 7.74 -8.56
CA ARG A 103 5.02 8.41 -9.33
C ARG A 103 4.53 8.79 -10.72
N TYR A 104 3.88 7.87 -11.42
CA TYR A 104 3.32 8.13 -12.75
C TYR A 104 2.33 9.30 -12.76
N VAL A 105 1.37 9.30 -11.84
CA VAL A 105 0.40 10.39 -11.73
C VAL A 105 1.10 11.71 -11.39
N CYS A 106 2.06 11.73 -10.45
CA CYS A 106 2.82 12.94 -10.14
C CYS A 106 3.54 13.53 -11.36
N GLU A 107 4.12 12.69 -12.21
CA GLU A 107 4.79 13.13 -13.44
C GLU A 107 3.80 13.72 -14.47
N LEU A 108 2.60 13.15 -14.61
CA LEU A 108 1.55 13.73 -15.45
C LEU A 108 1.17 15.14 -14.99
N PHE A 109 0.96 15.34 -13.69
CA PHE A 109 0.56 16.66 -13.18
C PHE A 109 1.68 17.69 -13.19
N LYS A 110 2.96 17.29 -13.08
CA LYS A 110 4.08 18.21 -13.28
C LYS A 110 4.06 18.85 -14.68
N GLN A 111 3.60 18.11 -15.69
CA GLN A 111 3.47 18.62 -17.06
C GLN A 111 2.26 19.57 -17.22
N SER A 112 1.16 19.27 -16.52
CA SER A 112 -0.09 20.05 -16.59
C SER A 112 -0.11 21.29 -15.69
N GLY A 113 0.74 21.33 -14.66
CA GLY A 113 0.78 22.37 -13.63
C GLY A 113 -0.17 22.08 -12.47
N LEU A 114 0.36 22.07 -11.25
CA LEU A 114 -0.42 21.87 -10.01
C LEU A 114 -0.88 23.21 -9.43
N SER A 115 -2.05 23.22 -8.80
CA SER A 115 -2.42 24.34 -7.92
C SER A 115 -1.58 24.35 -6.64
N ASP A 116 -1.51 25.49 -5.95
CA ASP A 116 -0.79 25.63 -4.68
C ASP A 116 -1.30 24.65 -3.62
N ASN A 117 -2.62 24.45 -3.54
CA ASN A 117 -3.24 23.54 -2.57
C ASN A 117 -2.89 22.07 -2.85
N GLU A 118 -2.87 21.67 -4.12
CA GLU A 118 -2.50 20.30 -4.51
C GLU A 118 -1.01 20.05 -4.29
N SER A 119 -0.16 21.05 -4.56
CA SER A 119 1.27 21.00 -4.28
C SER A 119 1.54 20.81 -2.79
N VAL A 120 0.86 21.57 -1.92
CA VAL A 120 0.98 21.42 -0.46
C VAL A 120 0.48 20.06 0.02
N THR A 121 -0.59 19.55 -0.57
CA THR A 121 -1.15 18.23 -0.21
C THR A 121 -0.20 17.11 -0.60
N LEU A 122 0.35 17.16 -1.81
CA LEU A 122 1.34 16.22 -2.31
C LEU A 122 2.59 16.17 -1.41
N LEU A 123 3.14 17.32 -1.03
CA LEU A 123 4.34 17.39 -0.18
C LEU A 123 4.13 16.83 1.24
N LYS A 124 2.88 16.68 1.68
CA LYS A 124 2.54 16.15 3.02
C LYS A 124 2.38 14.63 3.07
N THR A 125 2.28 13.96 1.92
CA THR A 125 2.08 12.52 1.91
C THR A 125 3.35 11.77 2.24
N GLU A 126 3.18 10.63 2.91
CA GLU A 126 4.29 9.77 3.25
C GLU A 126 4.84 9.09 1.99
N ILE A 127 3.95 8.59 1.12
CA ILE A 127 4.35 7.94 -0.13
C ILE A 127 5.25 8.82 -1.01
N TYR A 128 5.01 10.14 -1.04
CA TYR A 128 5.85 11.08 -1.80
C TYR A 128 7.27 11.23 -1.24
N ARG A 129 7.48 10.99 0.06
CA ARG A 129 8.83 11.02 0.67
C ARG A 129 9.68 9.82 0.27
N HIS A 130 9.05 8.75 -0.22
CA HIS A 130 9.70 7.51 -0.64
C HIS A 130 9.85 7.42 -2.17
N ILE A 131 9.55 8.50 -2.90
CA ILE A 131 9.69 8.64 -4.35
C ILE A 131 10.86 9.56 -4.68
#